data_AF-A0A2P4QEK0-F1
#
_entry.id   AF-A0A2P4QEK0-F1
#
_cell.length_a   1.000
_cell.length_b   1.000
_cell.length_c   1.000
_cell.angle_alpha   90.00
_cell.angle_beta   90.00
_cell.angle_gamma   90.00
#
_symmetry.space_group_name_H-M   'P 1'
#
loop_
_entity.id
_entity.type
_entity.pdbx_description
1 polymer ?
#
loop_
_entity_poly.entity_id
_entity_poly.type
_entity_poly.pdbx_seq_one_letter_code
_entity_poly.pdbx_strand_id
1 'polypeptide(L)'
;AEYSKTLPPELIRPIVLYLKNDKKSLHSCLLVSRDWCKETVDLLWKQPFHFLYTCNKINSSVLAQFTNPKLNNQCHCSNEKRQYQATNLLMTYLSIKHGIITFDYFEFLRVLDLHELYCAIKDWNQWNKFNKDNSSPLTFKNLNII
;
A
#
# COMPACT_ATOMS: atom_id res chain seq x y z
N ALA A 1 -5.70 22.28 30.80
CA ALA A 1 -6.02 21.61 29.52
C ALA A 1 -5.10 22.19 28.46
N GLU A 2 -4.01 21.50 28.14
CA GLU A 2 -3.12 21.89 27.05
C GLU A 2 -3.83 21.59 25.73
N TYR A 3 -4.17 22.62 24.98
CA TYR A 3 -4.56 22.49 23.58
C TYR A 3 -3.36 21.92 22.83
N SER A 4 -3.40 20.64 22.46
CA SER A 4 -2.44 20.13 21.48
C SER A 4 -2.68 20.91 20.19
N LYS A 5 -1.66 21.62 19.71
CA LYS A 5 -1.72 22.33 18.44
C LYS A 5 -1.70 21.28 17.33
N THR A 6 -2.87 20.81 16.93
CA THR A 6 -3.03 19.93 15.77
C THR A 6 -2.77 20.75 14.51
N LEU A 7 -2.01 20.16 13.58
CA LEU A 7 -1.77 20.76 12.28
C LEU A 7 -3.12 20.87 11.54
N PRO A 8 -3.46 22.02 10.94
CA PRO A 8 -4.66 22.17 10.13
C PRO A 8 -4.74 21.07 9.05
N PRO A 9 -5.91 20.42 8.87
CA PRO A 9 -6.08 19.34 7.89
C PRO A 9 -5.63 19.72 6.47
N GLU A 10 -5.78 20.98 6.09
CA GLU A 10 -5.41 21.53 4.78
C GLU A 10 -3.91 21.45 4.51
N LEU A 11 -3.08 21.40 5.56
CA LEU A 11 -1.62 21.30 5.46
C LEU A 11 -1.12 19.85 5.45
N ILE A 12 -1.93 18.89 5.91
CA ILE A 12 -1.55 17.47 5.96
C ILE A 12 -1.35 16.93 4.56
N ARG A 13 -2.29 17.21 3.64
CA ARG A 13 -2.27 16.68 2.28
C ARG A 13 -1.01 17.07 1.50
N PRO A 14 -0.59 18.35 1.45
CA PRO A 14 0.69 18.73 0.84
C PRO A 14 1.89 17.97 1.41
N ILE A 15 1.94 17.73 2.72
CA ILE A 15 3.03 16.97 3.37
C ILE A 15 3.00 15.50 2.94
N VAL A 16 1.83 14.86 2.97
CA VAL A 16 1.67 13.47 2.53
C VAL A 16 2.06 13.31 1.05
N LEU A 17 1.69 14.27 0.19
CA LEU A 17 2.09 14.29 -1.22
C LEU A 17 3.59 14.48 -1.42
N TYR A 18 4.25 15.29 -0.58
CA TYR A 18 5.70 15.43 -0.59
C TYR A 18 6.39 14.11 -0.25
N LEU A 19 5.79 13.32 0.66
CA LEU A 19 6.28 12.00 1.08
C LEU A 19 5.87 10.86 0.14
N LYS A 20 5.22 11.12 -1.00
CA LYS A 20 4.60 10.08 -1.86
C LYS A 20 5.52 8.95 -2.30
N ASN A 21 6.83 9.17 -2.35
CA ASN A 21 7.80 8.15 -2.78
C ASN A 21 8.58 7.54 -1.60
N ASP A 22 8.24 7.89 -0.36
CA ASP A 22 8.84 7.36 0.84
C ASP A 22 7.85 6.46 1.60
N LYS A 23 7.82 5.18 1.24
CA LYS A 23 6.98 4.15 1.88
C LYS A 23 7.12 4.11 3.41
N LYS A 24 8.30 4.38 3.97
CA LYS A 24 8.51 4.35 5.43
C LYS A 24 7.83 5.54 6.08
N SER A 25 8.03 6.73 5.53
CA SER A 25 7.38 7.94 6.03
C SER A 25 5.86 7.89 5.86
N LEU A 26 5.35 7.37 4.73
CA LEU A 26 3.91 7.14 4.54
C LEU A 26 3.36 6.16 5.57
N HIS A 27 4.05 5.05 5.86
CA HIS A 27 3.65 4.13 6.94
C HIS A 27 3.56 4.85 8.30
N SER A 28 4.53 5.69 8.63
CA SER A 28 4.46 6.51 9.84
C SER A 28 3.26 7.45 9.84
N CYS A 29 2.92 8.08 8.70
CA CYS A 29 1.76 8.97 8.58
C CYS A 29 0.42 8.28 8.91
N LEU A 30 0.27 6.99 8.58
CA LEU A 30 -0.94 6.22 8.92
C LEU A 30 -1.22 6.18 10.43
N LEU A 31 -0.18 6.33 11.26
CA LEU A 31 -0.23 6.15 12.70
C LEU A 31 -0.30 7.48 13.47
N VAL A 32 -0.21 8.63 12.81
CA VAL A 32 -0.13 9.94 13.48
C VAL A 32 -1.50 10.37 14.02
N SER A 33 -2.52 10.44 13.17
CA SER A 33 -3.90 10.80 13.54
C SER A 33 -4.89 10.34 12.47
N ARG A 34 -6.19 10.47 12.74
CA ARG A 34 -7.26 10.15 11.77
C ARG A 34 -7.12 10.91 10.45
N ASP A 35 -6.74 12.19 10.50
CA ASP A 35 -6.62 13.03 9.29
C ASP A 35 -5.39 12.64 8.47
N TRP A 36 -4.25 12.40 9.13
CA TRP A 36 -3.04 11.89 8.46
C TRP A 36 -3.28 10.51 7.85
N CYS A 37 -3.98 9.63 8.57
CA CYS A 37 -4.37 8.32 8.07
C CYS A 37 -5.24 8.44 6.82
N LYS A 38 -6.30 9.26 6.85
CA LYS A 38 -7.19 9.46 5.70
C LYS A 38 -6.43 9.95 4.46
N GLU A 39 -5.61 10.99 4.60
CA GLU A 39 -4.86 11.55 3.46
C GLU A 39 -3.82 10.58 2.90
N THR A 40 -3.21 9.79 3.78
CA THR A 40 -2.23 8.77 3.40
C THR A 40 -2.90 7.58 2.72
N VAL A 41 -4.03 7.10 3.25
CA VAL A 41 -4.81 6.03 2.63
C VAL A 41 -5.29 6.46 1.25
N ASP A 42 -5.85 7.67 1.09
CA ASP A 42 -6.22 8.17 -0.24
C ASP A 42 -5.02 8.15 -1.19
N LEU A 43 -3.86 8.65 -0.77
CA LEU A 43 -2.66 8.64 -1.62
C LEU A 43 -2.21 7.21 -2.00
N LEU A 44 -2.17 6.28 -1.05
CA LEU A 44 -1.76 4.90 -1.27
C LEU A 44 -2.74 4.15 -2.19
N TRP A 45 -4.04 4.42 -2.05
CA TRP A 45 -5.09 3.73 -2.82
C TRP A 45 -5.31 4.31 -4.21
N LYS A 46 -4.68 5.43 -4.58
CA LYS A 46 -4.63 5.89 -5.97
C LYS A 46 -4.03 4.87 -6.92
N GLN A 47 -3.00 4.15 -6.48
CA GLN A 47 -2.36 3.06 -7.23
C GLN A 47 -1.91 1.96 -6.25
N PRO A 48 -2.85 1.10 -5.80
CA PRO A 48 -2.68 0.29 -4.60
C PRO A 48 -1.61 -0.80 -4.72
N PHE A 49 -1.34 -1.30 -5.92
CA PHE A 49 -0.35 -2.36 -6.15
C PHE A 49 1.07 -1.85 -6.36
N HIS A 50 1.25 -0.53 -6.56
CA HIS A 50 2.54 0.05 -6.95
C HIS A 50 3.63 -0.19 -5.90
N PHE A 51 3.33 0.05 -4.63
CA PHE A 51 4.28 -0.08 -3.53
C PHE A 51 4.63 -1.53 -3.16
N LEU A 52 3.96 -2.53 -3.73
CA LEU A 52 4.32 -3.93 -3.54
C LEU A 52 5.58 -4.30 -4.33
N TYR A 53 5.71 -3.72 -5.53
CA TYR A 53 6.71 -4.10 -6.52
C TYR A 53 7.79 -3.05 -6.75
N THR A 54 7.60 -1.84 -6.23
CA THR A 54 8.58 -0.76 -6.26
C THR A 54 9.27 -0.60 -4.91
N CYS A 55 10.59 -0.42 -4.95
CA CYS A 55 11.38 -0.02 -3.78
C CYS A 55 11.67 1.49 -3.88
N ASN A 56 11.62 2.20 -2.74
CA ASN A 56 11.95 3.63 -2.66
C ASN A 56 13.30 3.90 -3.35
N LYS A 57 13.31 4.60 -4.48
CA LYS A 57 14.50 5.30 -4.95
C LYS A 57 14.63 6.57 -4.10
N ILE A 58 15.24 6.45 -2.93
CA ILE A 58 15.83 7.60 -2.27
C ILE A 58 17.01 7.98 -3.17
N ASN A 59 16.85 9.01 -3.99
CA ASN A 59 17.90 9.63 -4.80
C ASN A 59 18.52 8.77 -5.91
N SER A 60 17.74 8.38 -6.93
CA SER A 60 18.36 8.31 -8.27
C SER A 60 18.16 9.68 -8.88
N SER A 61 19.27 10.41 -8.98
CA SER A 61 19.40 11.75 -9.54
C SER A 61 18.50 12.00 -10.76
N VAL A 62 18.27 13.28 -11.02
CA VAL A 62 17.68 13.88 -12.23
C VAL A 62 18.15 13.24 -13.57
N LEU A 63 19.18 12.38 -13.57
CA LEU A 63 19.63 11.59 -14.72
C LEU A 63 18.75 10.38 -15.10
N ALA A 64 17.92 9.82 -14.20
CA ALA A 64 17.13 8.62 -14.53
C ALA A 64 15.96 8.89 -15.50
N GLN A 65 15.71 10.17 -15.84
CA GLN A 65 14.66 10.55 -16.79
C GLN A 65 15.07 10.37 -18.26
N PHE A 66 16.37 10.12 -18.54
CA PHE A 66 16.90 10.05 -19.91
C PHE A 66 17.37 8.66 -20.36
N THR A 67 17.29 7.63 -19.50
CA THR A 67 17.68 6.27 -19.86
C THR A 67 16.58 5.28 -19.54
N ASN A 68 15.86 4.86 -20.59
CA ASN A 68 14.97 3.70 -20.68
C ASN A 68 14.10 3.34 -19.44
N PRO A 69 12.76 3.47 -19.51
CA PRO A 69 11.86 3.12 -18.40
C PRO A 69 11.82 1.62 -18.04
N LYS A 70 12.62 0.78 -18.73
CA LYS A 70 12.81 -0.65 -18.46
C LYS A 70 14.00 -0.97 -17.54
N LEU A 71 14.58 0.01 -16.84
CA LEU A 71 15.59 -0.23 -15.81
C LEU A 71 14.94 -0.64 -14.48
N ASN A 72 14.62 -1.94 -14.42
CA ASN A 72 14.47 -2.79 -13.25
C ASN A 72 14.28 -2.08 -11.89
N ASN A 73 13.05 -1.68 -11.59
CA ASN A 73 12.63 -1.21 -10.27
C ASN A 73 12.43 -2.36 -9.27
N GLN A 74 13.07 -3.51 -9.49
CA GLN A 74 12.82 -4.72 -8.72
C GLN A 74 13.17 -4.51 -7.26
N CYS A 75 12.12 -4.47 -6.46
CA CYS A 75 12.25 -4.32 -5.04
C CYS A 75 12.85 -5.59 -4.43
N HIS A 76 13.92 -5.45 -3.64
CA HIS A 76 14.56 -6.53 -2.89
C HIS A 76 13.76 -6.91 -1.61
N CYS A 77 12.43 -6.84 -1.64
CA CYS A 77 11.61 -7.38 -0.56
C CYS A 77 11.61 -8.92 -0.61
N SER A 78 11.61 -9.57 0.55
CA SER A 78 11.48 -11.03 0.60
C SER A 78 10.16 -11.47 -0.04
N ASN A 79 10.17 -12.63 -0.70
CA ASN A 79 8.98 -13.18 -1.35
C ASN A 79 7.82 -13.31 -0.36
N GLU A 80 8.08 -13.78 0.86
CA GLU A 80 7.08 -13.91 1.92
C GLU A 80 6.43 -12.57 2.27
N LYS A 81 7.23 -11.51 2.47
CA LYS A 81 6.69 -10.18 2.79
C LYS A 81 5.80 -9.66 1.66
N ARG A 82 6.24 -9.85 0.41
CA ARG A 82 5.48 -9.42 -0.77
C ARG A 82 4.17 -10.19 -0.91
N GLN A 83 4.21 -11.51 -0.71
CA GLN A 83 3.06 -12.41 -0.74
C GLN A 83 2.04 -12.08 0.36
N TYR A 84 2.52 -11.83 1.58
CA TYR A 84 1.69 -11.38 2.69
C TYR A 84 1.02 -10.04 2.38
N GLN A 85 1.78 -9.05 1.89
CA GLN A 85 1.24 -7.73 1.55
C GLN A 85 0.23 -7.79 0.38
N ALA A 86 0.51 -8.57 -0.66
CA ALA A 86 -0.41 -8.80 -1.77
C ALA A 86 -1.72 -9.46 -1.30
N THR A 87 -1.60 -10.43 -0.39
CA THR A 87 -2.76 -11.10 0.23
C THR A 87 -3.62 -10.11 1.00
N ASN A 88 -3.03 -9.32 1.90
CA ASN A 88 -3.78 -8.32 2.68
C ASN A 88 -4.49 -7.30 1.79
N LEU A 89 -3.84 -6.83 0.74
CA LEU A 89 -4.42 -5.86 -0.19
C LEU A 89 -5.61 -6.44 -0.96
N LEU A 90 -5.45 -7.64 -1.52
CA LEU A 90 -6.54 -8.34 -2.23
C LEU A 90 -7.69 -8.69 -1.29
N MET A 91 -7.39 -9.12 -0.06
CA MET A 91 -8.41 -9.39 0.96
C MET A 91 -9.16 -8.12 1.36
N THR A 92 -8.48 -6.97 1.42
CA THR A 92 -9.13 -5.67 1.66
C THR A 92 -10.11 -5.37 0.55
N TYR A 93 -9.68 -5.50 -0.72
CA TYR A 93 -10.56 -5.37 -1.89
C TYR A 93 -11.79 -6.28 -1.86
N LEU A 94 -11.61 -7.54 -1.46
CA LEU A 94 -12.72 -8.49 -1.34
C LEU A 94 -13.64 -8.16 -0.16
N SER A 95 -13.09 -7.65 0.95
CA SER A 95 -13.86 -7.27 2.14
C SER A 95 -14.75 -6.06 1.91
N ILE A 96 -14.38 -5.17 0.97
CA ILE A 96 -15.25 -4.06 0.54
C ILE A 96 -16.61 -4.59 0.06
N LYS A 97 -16.64 -5.73 -0.64
CA LYS A 97 -17.90 -6.34 -1.09
C LYS A 97 -18.81 -6.82 0.04
N HIS A 98 -18.28 -7.00 1.25
CA HIS A 98 -19.02 -7.50 2.41
C HIS A 98 -19.40 -6.40 3.40
N GLY A 99 -19.19 -5.11 3.06
CA GLY A 99 -19.66 -3.98 3.85
C GLY A 99 -18.82 -3.64 5.09
N ILE A 100 -17.67 -4.29 5.28
CA ILE A 100 -16.72 -3.95 6.35
C ILE A 100 -15.66 -3.02 5.75
N ILE A 101 -15.96 -1.71 5.71
CA ILE A 101 -15.01 -0.72 5.19
C ILE A 101 -14.78 0.44 6.15
N THR A 102 -13.51 0.76 6.35
CA THR A 102 -13.07 1.95 7.10
C THR A 102 -13.05 3.20 6.22
N PHE A 103 -12.85 3.02 4.92
CA PHE A 103 -12.79 4.06 3.90
C PHE A 103 -13.48 3.59 2.62
N ASP A 104 -14.01 4.51 1.83
CA ASP A 104 -14.44 4.21 0.46
C ASP A 104 -13.22 4.14 -0.47
N TYR A 105 -12.54 2.99 -0.43
CA TYR A 105 -11.33 2.76 -1.20
C TYR A 105 -11.55 2.85 -2.72
N PHE A 106 -12.79 2.65 -3.20
CA PHE A 106 -13.09 2.77 -4.63
C PHE A 106 -13.06 4.22 -5.11
N GLU A 107 -13.45 5.19 -4.27
CA GLU A 107 -13.33 6.62 -4.61
C GLU A 107 -11.88 7.07 -4.76
N PHE A 108 -10.96 6.41 -4.06
CA PHE A 108 -9.54 6.76 -4.08
C PHE A 108 -8.79 6.18 -5.27
N LEU A 109 -9.30 5.11 -5.88
CA LEU A 109 -8.65 4.43 -7.00
C LEU A 109 -8.54 5.35 -8.23
N ARG A 110 -7.32 5.53 -8.74
CA ARG A 110 -7.05 6.35 -9.95
C ARG A 110 -6.38 5.57 -11.06
N VAL A 111 -5.48 4.66 -10.70
CA VAL A 111 -4.70 3.85 -11.65
C VAL A 111 -4.76 2.40 -11.22
N LEU A 112 -5.18 1.54 -12.15
CA LEU A 112 -5.13 0.09 -12.00
C LEU A 112 -4.16 -0.47 -13.04
N ASP A 113 -2.91 -0.64 -12.64
CA ASP A 113 -1.89 -1.29 -13.47
C ASP A 113 -2.15 -2.81 -13.50
N LEU A 114 -2.45 -3.34 -14.68
CA LEU A 114 -2.79 -4.76 -14.85
C LEU A 114 -1.59 -5.69 -14.63
N HIS A 115 -0.37 -5.21 -14.87
CA HIS A 115 0.84 -5.99 -14.62
C HIS A 115 1.10 -6.11 -13.11
N GLU A 116 0.98 -5.02 -12.37
CA GLU A 116 1.08 -5.02 -10.90
C GLU A 116 -0.02 -5.87 -10.26
N LEU A 117 -1.27 -5.76 -10.75
CA LEU A 117 -2.39 -6.60 -10.31
C LEU A 117 -2.13 -8.09 -10.58
N TYR A 118 -1.66 -8.45 -11.78
CA TYR A 118 -1.33 -9.82 -12.12
C TYR A 118 -0.25 -10.39 -11.17
N CYS A 119 0.79 -9.62 -10.91
CA CYS A 119 1.83 -10.00 -9.94
C CYS A 119 1.24 -10.22 -8.54
N ALA A 120 0.32 -9.36 -8.09
CA ALA A 120 -0.33 -9.50 -6.78
C ALA A 120 -1.19 -10.77 -6.69
N ILE A 121 -1.94 -11.08 -7.75
CA ILE A 121 -2.74 -12.32 -7.83
C ILE A 121 -1.82 -13.55 -7.81
N LYS A 122 -0.68 -13.50 -8.52
CA LYS A 122 0.31 -14.58 -8.53
C LYS A 122 0.89 -14.81 -7.13
N ASP A 123 1.30 -13.75 -6.46
CA ASP A 123 1.85 -13.80 -5.09
C ASP A 123 0.79 -14.31 -4.08
N TRP A 124 -0.47 -13.87 -4.18
CA TRP A 124 -1.57 -14.37 -3.34
C TRP A 124 -1.84 -15.86 -3.54
N ASN A 125 -1.83 -16.32 -4.80
CA ASN A 125 -2.00 -17.75 -5.10
C ASN A 125 -0.86 -18.60 -4.51
N GLN A 126 0.38 -18.08 -4.51
CA GLN A 126 1.52 -18.75 -3.88
C GLN A 126 1.37 -18.82 -2.35
N TRP A 127 0.96 -17.72 -1.72
CA TRP A 127 0.66 -17.67 -0.28
C TRP A 127 -0.39 -18.70 0.14
N ASN A 128 -1.49 -18.80 -0.62
CA ASN A 128 -2.56 -19.75 -0.34
C ASN A 128 -2.14 -21.21 -0.52
N LYS A 129 -1.23 -21.51 -1.45
CA LYS A 129 -0.66 -22.85 -1.60
C LYS A 129 0.19 -23.22 -0.37
N PHE A 130 1.10 -22.33 0.03
CA PHE A 130 1.94 -22.52 1.22
C PHE A 130 1.12 -22.77 2.49
N ASN A 131 0.04 -22.02 2.72
CA ASN A 131 -0.80 -22.21 3.91
C ASN A 131 -1.72 -23.44 3.86
N LYS A 132 -2.08 -23.93 2.66
CA LYS A 132 -2.80 -25.19 2.50
C LYS A 132 -1.92 -26.38 2.87
N ASP A 133 -0.64 -26.33 2.51
CA ASP A 133 0.33 -27.39 2.80
C ASP A 133 0.73 -27.43 4.28
N ASN A 134 0.59 -26.30 5.01
CA ASN A 134 0.96 -26.14 6.42
C ASN A 134 -0.24 -26.11 7.41
N SER A 135 -1.41 -26.65 7.01
CA SER A 135 -2.61 -26.84 7.85
C SER A 135 -3.06 -25.64 8.71
N SER A 136 -3.51 -24.55 8.08
CA SER A 136 -4.78 -23.90 8.45
C SER A 136 -5.24 -22.93 7.35
N PRO A 137 -6.48 -23.05 6.82
CA PRO A 137 -7.03 -22.01 5.97
C PRO A 137 -7.22 -20.75 6.83
N LEU A 138 -6.57 -19.65 6.46
CA LEU A 138 -6.88 -18.34 7.03
C LEU A 138 -8.34 -18.04 6.70
N THR A 139 -9.22 -18.32 7.66
CA THR A 139 -10.57 -17.77 7.69
C THR A 139 -10.44 -16.26 7.89
N PHE A 140 -11.38 -15.50 7.32
CA PHE A 140 -11.51 -14.04 7.32
C PHE A 140 -11.31 -13.30 8.67
N LYS A 141 -11.01 -13.98 9.77
CA LYS A 141 -10.98 -13.45 11.14
C LYS A 141 -9.68 -12.74 11.56
N ASN A 142 -8.57 -12.91 10.85
CA ASN A 142 -7.27 -12.39 11.29
C ASN A 142 -6.79 -11.16 10.48
N LEU A 143 -7.70 -10.24 10.14
CA LEU A 143 -7.31 -8.96 9.53
C LEU A 143 -6.75 -8.01 10.60
N ASN A 144 -5.42 -8.00 10.74
CA ASN A 144 -4.74 -6.78 11.15
C ASN A 144 -4.48 -5.96 9.89
N ILE A 145 -5.39 -5.03 9.60
CA ILE A 145 -5.13 -3.96 8.64
C ILE A 145 -4.25 -2.96 9.38
N ILE A 146 -2.93 -3.05 9.14
CA ILE A 146 -1.88 -2.01 9.07
C ILE A 146 -0.54 -2.74 8.95
#